data_AF-A0A420YEC4-F1
#
_entry.id   AF-A0A420YEC4-F1
#
_cell.length_a   1.000
_cell.length_b   1.000
_cell.length_c   1.000
_cell.angle_alpha   90.00
_cell.angle_beta   90.00
_cell.angle_gamma   90.00
#
_symmetry.space_group_name_H-M   'P 1'
#
loop_
_entity.id
_entity.type
_entity.pdbx_description
1 polymer ?
#
loop_
_entity_poly.entity_id
_entity_poly.type
_entity_poly.pdbx_seq_one_letter_code
_entity_poly.pdbx_strand_id
1 'polypeptide(L)'
;MGPEEDPTLVPLDAEEPTLGDAGAEQDGLAEENDDEKSSSESESEDEDEDEEEEEDEEVARKNARKKFDRIISDLKDGKLVLDDRAKVRDFIATRTQSDHLGKRSNHKGQNLLHMLADTGKDELPSRKIKYLVEALVTMRWAAGEAGDLLAQQDTDGKTPLHCAIDLKHHRLAKIMVDSHPDIDVIIRTESKRTNCLHLALRNRTSTSGDELLMSLIEKSSAATLTAADDSSLTPLHLAVDYARCDDAELAIVKAIVKKCPSTMDMTYEHKERGLLSPYRYHELRHSEEEKAAQESAKTKRESDQAAGPAESVVHAKSSQRKGDGALKEERPLRQTVANPLDKDKKTKMPTYDAPKGKYGTTAPTRSSTLDGPLQPKPKVEGKQDPGSKEDDATPKHKEKKRRSEKKDTRTRSSKIRPTQESAAKIKEFLKLYCLRHKKHDEAVEFLYGVQQDRQIYFDIFGSGPTLSQNRIQDGLKHVQFEDVLQYVAVPQVQIEGKPAVTKGNKTPPKPDSKGRTDYQLLFDWLKEKHVKKIIKVIVEDLEEPSHHDEAIEDCVDGMNVEIWDWRKLDISPDIIKTKAPNVREVNLYWSGNNVVLRGWSEGDGLRQLKKLKTIVLHPRQVGVPFEKASRP
;
A
#
# COMPACT_ATOMS: atom_id res chain seq x y z
N MET A 1 -20.57 -73.68 4.90
CA MET A 1 -21.94 -73.29 5.24
C MET A 1 -22.37 -72.23 4.24
N GLY A 2 -23.64 -72.24 3.82
CA GLY A 2 -24.15 -71.38 2.75
C GLY A 2 -24.44 -69.93 3.17
N PRO A 3 -24.95 -69.11 2.23
CA PRO A 3 -25.06 -67.66 2.35
C PRO A 3 -26.49 -67.15 2.61
N GLU A 4 -26.58 -65.87 2.97
CA GLU A 4 -27.76 -64.99 2.94
C GLU A 4 -27.23 -63.55 2.68
N GLU A 5 -27.92 -62.59 2.05
CA GLU A 5 -28.91 -62.61 0.95
C GLU A 5 -28.90 -61.19 0.33
N ASP A 6 -29.28 -61.05 -0.94
CA ASP A 6 -29.43 -59.77 -1.67
C ASP A 6 -30.93 -59.62 -2.00
N PRO A 7 -31.56 -58.43 -2.06
CA PRO A 7 -31.61 -57.71 -3.35
C PRO A 7 -31.83 -56.18 -3.31
N THR A 8 -31.37 -55.45 -4.33
CA THR A 8 -32.22 -54.89 -5.42
C THR A 8 -31.49 -53.86 -6.30
N LEU A 9 -31.53 -54.07 -7.61
CA LEU A 9 -31.10 -53.14 -8.66
C LEU A 9 -32.04 -53.25 -9.86
N VAL A 10 -32.52 -52.12 -10.40
CA VAL A 10 -33.16 -52.02 -11.73
C VAL A 10 -32.78 -50.65 -12.35
N PRO A 11 -32.33 -50.56 -13.62
CA PRO A 11 -31.84 -49.32 -14.24
C PRO A 11 -32.77 -48.72 -15.31
N LEU A 12 -32.58 -47.44 -15.70
CA LEU A 12 -33.04 -46.86 -16.98
C LEU A 12 -32.19 -45.63 -17.43
N ASP A 13 -31.45 -45.82 -18.53
CA ASP A 13 -31.28 -45.02 -19.77
C ASP A 13 -31.02 -43.49 -19.88
N ALA A 14 -30.21 -43.19 -20.92
CA ALA A 14 -30.16 -42.00 -21.80
C ALA A 14 -29.66 -40.64 -21.26
N GLU A 15 -29.03 -39.74 -22.04
CA GLU A 15 -28.27 -39.80 -23.32
C GLU A 15 -27.42 -38.50 -23.38
N GLU A 16 -26.22 -38.52 -23.96
CA GLU A 16 -25.45 -37.31 -24.31
C GLU A 16 -25.08 -37.32 -25.81
N PRO A 17 -25.20 -36.19 -26.52
CA PRO A 17 -24.47 -35.96 -27.76
C PRO A 17 -23.52 -34.75 -27.69
N THR A 18 -22.29 -34.98 -28.11
CA THR A 18 -21.21 -33.99 -28.23
C THR A 18 -21.25 -33.21 -29.55
N LEU A 19 -21.01 -31.90 -29.50
CA LEU A 19 -20.43 -31.14 -30.63
C LEU A 19 -18.93 -31.50 -30.75
N GLY A 20 -18.26 -31.49 -31.90
CA GLY A 20 -18.62 -31.17 -33.28
C GLY A 20 -17.36 -30.69 -34.02
N ASP A 21 -17.19 -30.98 -35.32
CA ASP A 21 -16.09 -30.39 -36.13
C ASP A 21 -16.36 -30.41 -37.65
N ALA A 22 -15.67 -29.50 -38.35
CA ALA A 22 -15.31 -29.43 -39.77
C ALA A 22 -16.37 -29.09 -40.83
N GLY A 23 -15.99 -28.16 -41.73
CA GLY A 23 -16.54 -28.03 -43.09
C GLY A 23 -16.87 -26.60 -43.52
N ALA A 24 -15.99 -25.97 -44.30
CA ALA A 24 -16.28 -24.75 -45.05
C ALA A 24 -16.46 -25.08 -46.54
N GLU A 25 -17.30 -24.33 -47.27
CA GLU A 25 -17.02 -23.86 -48.64
C GLU A 25 -18.09 -22.87 -49.15
N GLN A 26 -17.84 -22.31 -50.34
CA GLN A 26 -18.51 -21.15 -50.95
C GLN A 26 -19.70 -21.57 -51.85
N ASP A 27 -20.68 -20.68 -52.08
CA ASP A 27 -20.85 -19.98 -53.38
C ASP A 27 -22.07 -19.04 -53.33
N GLY A 28 -22.30 -18.24 -54.39
CA GLY A 28 -23.35 -17.21 -54.43
C GLY A 28 -24.35 -17.31 -55.58
N LEU A 29 -25.05 -16.18 -55.82
CA LEU A 29 -25.82 -15.75 -57.02
C LEU A 29 -27.36 -15.64 -56.92
N ALA A 30 -27.86 -14.56 -57.54
CA ALA A 30 -29.19 -14.30 -58.14
C ALA A 30 -30.44 -14.35 -57.24
N GLU A 31 -31.27 -13.31 -57.07
CA GLU A 31 -32.01 -12.40 -57.99
C GLU A 31 -33.51 -12.77 -58.12
N GLU A 32 -34.32 -11.78 -58.54
CA GLU A 32 -35.78 -11.78 -58.77
C GLU A 32 -36.64 -11.69 -57.48
N ASN A 33 -37.32 -10.58 -57.15
CA ASN A 33 -38.30 -9.70 -57.83
C ASN A 33 -39.77 -10.15 -57.67
N ASP A 34 -40.58 -9.23 -57.10
CA ASP A 34 -42.02 -8.93 -57.30
C ASP A 34 -42.51 -8.29 -55.97
N ASP A 35 -42.56 -6.98 -55.79
CA ASP A 35 -43.32 -5.94 -56.51
C ASP A 35 -44.85 -6.10 -56.35
N GLU A 36 -45.47 -5.23 -55.54
CA GLU A 36 -46.73 -4.52 -55.83
C GLU A 36 -47.10 -3.51 -54.70
N LYS A 37 -46.84 -2.23 -54.99
CA LYS A 37 -47.67 -1.04 -54.69
C LYS A 37 -47.95 -0.53 -53.24
N SER A 38 -47.52 0.73 -53.05
CA SER A 38 -48.35 1.92 -52.66
C SER A 38 -48.97 1.96 -51.24
N SER A 39 -48.91 3.05 -50.47
CA SER A 39 -48.77 4.48 -50.81
C SER A 39 -47.96 5.29 -49.78
N SER A 40 -47.56 6.50 -50.17
CA SER A 40 -46.94 7.51 -49.31
C SER A 40 -47.94 8.40 -48.54
N GLU A 41 -47.41 9.16 -47.57
CA GLU A 41 -47.94 10.39 -46.92
C GLU A 41 -48.87 10.29 -45.70
N SER A 42 -48.28 10.52 -44.52
CA SER A 42 -48.74 11.25 -43.31
C SER A 42 -47.89 10.73 -42.13
N GLU A 43 -46.78 11.33 -41.69
CA GLU A 43 -46.60 12.64 -41.02
C GLU A 43 -47.50 12.87 -39.79
N SER A 44 -46.82 12.91 -38.63
CA SER A 44 -47.12 13.64 -37.38
C SER A 44 -48.45 13.41 -36.64
N GLU A 45 -48.50 12.39 -35.76
CA GLU A 45 -49.32 12.42 -34.52
C GLU A 45 -48.58 11.87 -33.26
N ASP A 46 -47.36 11.31 -33.37
CA ASP A 46 -46.66 10.64 -32.25
C ASP A 46 -45.68 11.54 -31.44
N GLU A 47 -45.45 12.81 -31.83
CA GLU A 47 -44.53 13.71 -31.07
C GLU A 47 -45.22 14.35 -29.85
N ASP A 48 -46.56 14.44 -29.82
CA ASP A 48 -47.31 15.10 -28.75
C ASP A 48 -47.45 14.21 -27.48
N GLU A 49 -47.56 12.88 -27.59
CA GLU A 49 -47.67 11.99 -26.43
C GLU A 49 -46.35 11.90 -25.64
N ASP A 50 -45.20 11.86 -26.33
CA ASP A 50 -43.86 11.88 -25.69
C ASP A 50 -43.57 13.21 -24.97
N GLU A 51 -44.05 14.35 -25.50
CA GLU A 51 -43.91 15.66 -24.84
C GLU A 51 -44.82 15.81 -23.61
N GLU A 52 -46.06 15.31 -23.64
CA GLU A 52 -46.96 15.35 -22.48
C GLU A 52 -46.46 14.46 -21.32
N GLU A 53 -45.89 13.27 -21.58
CA GLU A 53 -45.32 12.41 -20.52
C GLU A 53 -44.07 13.05 -19.85
N GLU A 54 -43.16 13.66 -20.62
CA GLU A 54 -41.98 14.38 -20.10
C GLU A 54 -42.40 15.60 -19.22
N GLU A 55 -43.43 16.35 -19.61
CA GLU A 55 -43.94 17.47 -18.80
C GLU A 55 -44.51 17.00 -17.44
N ASP A 56 -45.33 15.94 -17.43
CA ASP A 56 -45.97 15.41 -16.22
C ASP A 56 -44.94 14.79 -15.26
N GLU A 57 -43.92 14.12 -15.80
CA GLU A 57 -42.71 13.70 -15.08
C GLU A 57 -41.96 14.89 -14.46
N GLU A 58 -41.73 15.98 -15.21
CA GLU A 58 -41.03 17.15 -14.69
C GLU A 58 -41.83 17.86 -13.58
N VAL A 59 -43.16 17.93 -13.71
CA VAL A 59 -44.08 18.45 -12.69
C VAL A 59 -44.04 17.56 -11.43
N ALA A 60 -44.04 16.24 -11.58
CA ALA A 60 -43.90 15.30 -10.47
C ALA A 60 -42.55 15.46 -9.74
N ARG A 61 -41.44 15.56 -10.49
CA ARG A 61 -40.07 15.79 -9.97
C ARG A 61 -39.99 17.13 -9.22
N LYS A 62 -40.55 18.22 -9.78
CA LYS A 62 -40.66 19.55 -9.12
C LYS A 62 -41.47 19.50 -7.82
N ASN A 63 -42.53 18.69 -7.77
CA ASN A 63 -43.36 18.52 -6.59
C ASN A 63 -42.70 17.67 -5.49
N ALA A 64 -41.93 16.64 -5.87
CA ALA A 64 -41.10 15.86 -4.93
C ALA A 64 -40.06 16.77 -4.23
N ARG A 65 -39.38 17.65 -4.98
CA ARG A 65 -38.43 18.62 -4.42
C ARG A 65 -38.99 19.47 -3.30
N LYS A 66 -40.12 20.14 -3.58
CA LYS A 66 -40.78 21.04 -2.62
C LYS A 66 -41.20 20.30 -1.35
N LYS A 67 -41.48 18.99 -1.44
CA LYS A 67 -41.76 18.14 -0.27
C LYS A 67 -40.48 17.80 0.51
N PHE A 68 -39.39 17.43 -0.16
CA PHE A 68 -38.10 17.16 0.49
C PHE A 68 -37.54 18.40 1.20
N ASP A 69 -37.60 19.57 0.56
CA ASP A 69 -37.17 20.85 1.14
C ASP A 69 -37.99 21.19 2.39
N ARG A 70 -39.32 20.94 2.39
CA ARG A 70 -40.19 21.11 3.58
C ARG A 70 -39.81 20.16 4.70
N ILE A 71 -39.65 18.86 4.41
CA ILE A 71 -39.25 17.85 5.40
C ILE A 71 -37.91 18.23 6.06
N ILE A 72 -36.94 18.66 5.25
CA ILE A 72 -35.64 19.13 5.73
C ILE A 72 -35.77 20.39 6.60
N SER A 73 -36.60 21.36 6.20
CA SER A 73 -36.87 22.56 7.00
C SER A 73 -37.53 22.23 8.34
N ASP A 74 -38.54 21.35 8.36
CA ASP A 74 -39.25 20.98 9.58
C ASP A 74 -38.36 20.17 10.55
N LEU A 75 -37.42 19.37 10.03
CA LEU A 75 -36.38 18.68 10.82
C LEU A 75 -35.33 19.64 11.39
N LYS A 76 -34.94 20.68 10.62
CA LYS A 76 -34.03 21.75 11.08
C LYS A 76 -34.66 22.58 12.18
N ASP A 77 -35.87 23.08 11.94
CA ASP A 77 -36.67 23.90 12.85
C ASP A 77 -37.14 23.13 14.11
N GLY A 78 -37.08 21.79 14.08
CA GLY A 78 -37.56 20.93 15.17
C GLY A 78 -39.09 20.79 15.24
N LYS A 79 -39.82 21.25 14.22
CA LYS A 79 -41.26 21.02 14.03
C LYS A 79 -41.57 19.54 13.81
N LEU A 80 -40.64 18.83 13.15
CA LEU A 80 -40.69 17.39 12.92
C LEU A 80 -39.60 16.72 13.76
N VAL A 81 -40.00 15.78 14.62
CA VAL A 81 -39.10 15.08 15.56
C VAL A 81 -39.17 13.57 15.30
N LEU A 82 -38.11 13.03 14.69
CA LEU A 82 -37.98 11.63 14.26
C LEU A 82 -36.88 10.90 15.05
N ASP A 83 -36.89 11.08 16.36
CA ASP A 83 -35.93 10.57 17.34
C ASP A 83 -36.22 9.13 17.82
N ASP A 84 -37.27 8.49 17.32
CA ASP A 84 -37.59 7.07 17.57
C ASP A 84 -38.22 6.39 16.33
N ARG A 85 -38.04 5.06 16.24
CA ARG A 85 -38.57 4.20 15.18
C ARG A 85 -40.10 4.19 15.10
N ALA A 86 -40.83 4.40 16.20
CA ALA A 86 -42.29 4.51 16.14
C ALA A 86 -42.72 5.77 15.36
N LYS A 87 -42.20 6.94 15.75
CA LYS A 87 -42.49 8.22 15.08
C LYS A 87 -42.11 8.21 13.59
N VAL A 88 -40.99 7.58 13.24
CA VAL A 88 -40.58 7.39 11.85
C VAL A 88 -41.55 6.50 11.08
N ARG A 89 -42.04 5.41 11.69
CA ARG A 89 -43.05 4.54 11.06
C ARG A 89 -44.35 5.31 10.82
N ASP A 90 -44.83 6.06 11.81
CA ASP A 90 -46.09 6.80 11.71
C ASP A 90 -46.01 7.92 10.65
N PHE A 91 -44.86 8.59 10.58
CA PHE A 91 -44.54 9.54 9.50
C PHE A 91 -44.60 8.87 8.13
N ILE A 92 -43.80 7.81 7.91
CA ILE A 92 -43.72 7.09 6.62
C ILE A 92 -45.08 6.47 6.22
N ALA A 93 -45.85 5.95 7.18
CA ALA A 93 -47.17 5.35 6.94
C ALA A 93 -48.23 6.36 6.48
N THR A 94 -47.95 7.67 6.56
CA THR A 94 -48.82 8.69 5.98
C THR A 94 -48.80 8.57 4.46
N ARG A 95 -49.91 8.10 3.87
CA ARG A 95 -50.05 7.73 2.44
C ARG A 95 -49.53 8.79 1.46
N THR A 96 -49.62 10.08 1.79
CA THR A 96 -49.13 11.20 0.94
C THR A 96 -47.61 11.37 0.92
N GLN A 97 -46.88 10.73 1.83
CA GLN A 97 -45.43 10.81 1.98
C GLN A 97 -44.73 9.60 1.37
N SER A 98 -45.20 8.37 1.66
CA SER A 98 -44.66 7.11 1.11
C SER A 98 -44.42 7.20 -0.41
N ASP A 99 -45.43 7.64 -1.16
CA ASP A 99 -45.39 7.70 -2.64
C ASP A 99 -44.36 8.71 -3.20
N HIS A 100 -43.81 9.60 -2.36
CA HIS A 100 -42.87 10.64 -2.77
C HIS A 100 -41.45 10.41 -2.23
N LEU A 101 -41.31 9.74 -1.08
CA LEU A 101 -40.00 9.48 -0.45
C LEU A 101 -39.10 8.57 -1.29
N GLY A 102 -39.68 7.68 -2.11
CA GLY A 102 -38.96 6.83 -3.05
C GLY A 102 -38.57 7.50 -4.39
N LYS A 103 -39.00 8.74 -4.64
CA LYS A 103 -38.82 9.43 -5.94
C LYS A 103 -37.56 10.31 -5.99
N ARG A 104 -37.10 10.58 -7.22
CA ARG A 104 -36.07 11.59 -7.52
C ARG A 104 -36.70 13.00 -7.52
N SER A 105 -35.91 14.03 -7.19
CA SER A 105 -36.42 15.36 -6.83
C SER A 105 -36.01 16.52 -7.74
N ASN A 106 -35.32 16.29 -8.85
CA ASN A 106 -34.86 17.35 -9.75
C ASN A 106 -34.26 16.78 -11.04
N HIS A 107 -33.93 17.69 -11.96
CA HIS A 107 -33.01 17.47 -13.09
C HIS A 107 -31.62 16.94 -12.69
N LYS A 108 -31.25 16.91 -11.41
CA LYS A 108 -30.02 16.27 -10.92
C LYS A 108 -30.23 14.80 -10.52
N GLY A 109 -31.44 14.26 -10.63
CA GLY A 109 -31.75 12.86 -10.27
C GLY A 109 -31.64 12.54 -8.78
N GLN A 110 -31.55 13.53 -7.89
CA GLN A 110 -31.26 13.35 -6.46
C GLN A 110 -32.50 12.89 -5.67
N ASN A 111 -32.36 11.88 -4.82
CA ASN A 111 -33.38 11.44 -3.86
C ASN A 111 -33.22 12.11 -2.47
N LEU A 112 -34.11 11.81 -1.52
CA LEU A 112 -34.05 12.42 -0.18
C LEU A 112 -32.75 12.11 0.57
N LEU A 113 -32.13 10.94 0.36
CA LEU A 113 -30.85 10.61 1.00
C LEU A 113 -29.69 11.48 0.48
N HIS A 114 -29.69 11.85 -0.81
CA HIS A 114 -28.75 12.85 -1.34
C HIS A 114 -28.94 14.21 -0.68
N MET A 115 -30.19 14.66 -0.55
CA MET A 115 -30.51 15.96 0.07
C MET A 115 -30.15 15.98 1.57
N LEU A 116 -30.40 14.89 2.31
CA LEU A 116 -29.95 14.73 3.70
C LEU A 116 -28.42 14.64 3.83
N ALA A 117 -27.72 14.12 2.83
CA ALA A 117 -26.26 14.16 2.77
C ALA A 117 -25.74 15.58 2.51
N ASP A 118 -26.42 16.37 1.66
CA ASP A 118 -26.08 17.76 1.33
C ASP A 118 -26.33 18.74 2.49
N THR A 119 -27.33 18.47 3.35
CA THR A 119 -27.55 19.29 4.55
C THR A 119 -26.35 19.22 5.51
N GLY A 120 -25.75 20.37 5.80
CA GLY A 120 -24.55 20.47 6.63
C GLY A 120 -24.72 19.81 8.00
N LYS A 121 -23.70 19.04 8.42
CA LYS A 121 -23.63 18.31 9.70
C LYS A 121 -24.05 19.10 10.94
N ASP A 122 -23.75 20.40 10.95
CA ASP A 122 -24.04 21.29 12.08
C ASP A 122 -25.49 21.82 12.05
N GLU A 123 -26.12 21.86 10.87
CA GLU A 123 -27.53 22.22 10.69
C GLU A 123 -28.46 21.05 11.03
N LEU A 124 -28.09 19.83 10.61
CA LEU A 124 -28.90 18.63 10.80
C LEU A 124 -28.07 17.47 11.40
N PRO A 125 -27.90 17.42 12.73
CA PRO A 125 -27.07 16.41 13.38
C PRO A 125 -27.57 14.98 13.11
N SER A 126 -26.66 14.08 12.74
CA SER A 126 -26.98 12.69 12.35
C SER A 126 -27.77 11.89 13.39
N ARG A 127 -27.79 12.33 14.67
CA ARG A 127 -28.65 11.76 15.73
C ARG A 127 -30.14 12.00 15.49
N LYS A 128 -30.54 13.18 14.99
CA LYS A 128 -31.95 13.55 14.73
C LYS A 128 -32.55 12.78 13.54
N ILE A 129 -31.71 12.42 12.56
CA ILE A 129 -32.11 11.74 11.32
C ILE A 129 -31.76 10.25 11.29
N LYS A 130 -31.15 9.72 12.35
CA LYS A 130 -30.68 8.32 12.40
C LYS A 130 -31.77 7.34 12.03
N TYR A 131 -32.92 7.40 12.71
CA TYR A 131 -34.01 6.44 12.51
C TYR A 131 -34.74 6.64 11.17
N LEU A 132 -34.80 7.87 10.67
CA LEU A 132 -35.31 8.15 9.33
C LEU A 132 -34.40 7.50 8.28
N VAL A 133 -33.07 7.66 8.40
CA VAL A 133 -32.11 7.06 7.46
C VAL A 133 -32.12 5.53 7.58
N GLU A 134 -32.15 4.96 8.79
CA GLU A 134 -32.34 3.51 9.01
C GLU A 134 -33.57 3.01 8.26
N ALA A 135 -34.71 3.71 8.36
CA ALA A 135 -35.94 3.33 7.66
C ALA A 135 -35.81 3.48 6.14
N LEU A 136 -35.38 4.64 5.63
CA LEU A 136 -35.25 4.89 4.19
C LEU A 136 -34.33 3.88 3.47
N VAL A 137 -33.30 3.39 4.17
CA VAL A 137 -32.32 2.39 3.70
C VAL A 137 -32.83 0.94 3.80
N THR A 138 -33.68 0.62 4.79
CA THR A 138 -34.20 -0.74 5.00
C THR A 138 -35.56 -0.99 4.35
N MET A 139 -36.27 0.06 3.95
CA MET A 139 -37.56 0.01 3.26
C MET A 139 -37.41 -0.57 1.86
N ARG A 140 -38.26 -1.54 1.52
CA ARG A 140 -38.43 -2.02 0.14
C ARG A 140 -39.46 -1.13 -0.57
N TRP A 141 -38.96 -0.20 -1.37
CA TRP A 141 -39.77 0.63 -2.25
C TRP A 141 -40.36 -0.21 -3.40
N ALA A 142 -41.46 0.25 -4.00
CA ALA A 142 -42.21 -0.52 -4.98
C ALA A 142 -41.41 -0.72 -6.29
N ALA A 143 -41.58 -1.87 -6.94
CA ALA A 143 -40.79 -2.25 -8.11
C ALA A 143 -41.14 -1.37 -9.33
N GLY A 144 -40.14 -0.63 -9.83
CA GLY A 144 -40.24 0.36 -10.91
C GLY A 144 -39.60 1.67 -10.47
N GLU A 145 -38.43 2.00 -11.02
CA GLU A 145 -37.52 3.14 -10.71
C GLU A 145 -37.06 3.33 -9.24
N ALA A 146 -37.93 3.11 -8.27
CA ALA A 146 -37.68 3.13 -6.84
C ALA A 146 -37.06 1.80 -6.37
N GLY A 147 -35.86 1.50 -6.87
CA GLY A 147 -34.99 0.48 -6.28
C GLY A 147 -34.42 0.91 -4.92
N ASP A 148 -33.33 0.25 -4.50
CA ASP A 148 -32.56 0.69 -3.33
C ASP A 148 -32.10 2.16 -3.49
N LEU A 149 -32.54 3.02 -2.55
CA LEU A 149 -32.25 4.45 -2.57
C LEU A 149 -30.77 4.78 -2.34
N LEU A 150 -29.97 3.86 -1.78
CA LEU A 150 -28.52 4.03 -1.68
C LEU A 150 -27.78 3.66 -2.97
N ALA A 151 -28.35 2.82 -3.83
CA ALA A 151 -27.77 2.47 -5.13
C ALA A 151 -28.07 3.53 -6.21
N GLN A 152 -29.16 4.29 -6.08
CA GLN A 152 -29.50 5.36 -7.03
C GLN A 152 -28.38 6.40 -7.14
N GLN A 153 -27.92 6.68 -8.37
CA GLN A 153 -26.97 7.74 -8.68
C GLN A 153 -27.67 9.04 -9.09
N ASP A 154 -27.11 10.18 -8.69
CA ASP A 154 -27.41 11.51 -9.24
C ASP A 154 -26.75 11.75 -10.60
N THR A 155 -26.99 12.91 -11.22
CA THR A 155 -26.41 13.27 -12.54
C THR A 155 -24.88 13.38 -12.56
N ASP A 156 -24.21 13.49 -11.41
CA ASP A 156 -22.75 13.46 -11.30
C ASP A 156 -22.21 12.02 -11.19
N GLY A 157 -23.09 11.01 -11.18
CA GLY A 157 -22.78 9.61 -10.93
C GLY A 157 -22.58 9.28 -9.45
N LYS A 158 -22.89 10.21 -8.53
CA LYS A 158 -22.71 10.01 -7.09
C LYS A 158 -23.94 9.32 -6.50
N THR A 159 -23.73 8.38 -5.59
CA THR A 159 -24.79 7.86 -4.71
C THR A 159 -24.91 8.72 -3.43
N PRO A 160 -25.94 8.55 -2.58
CA PRO A 160 -26.04 9.29 -1.32
C PRO A 160 -24.83 9.08 -0.41
N LEU A 161 -24.25 7.87 -0.46
CA LEU A 161 -23.06 7.51 0.30
C LEU A 161 -21.82 8.28 -0.19
N HIS A 162 -21.66 8.45 -1.51
CA HIS A 162 -20.61 9.28 -2.09
C HIS A 162 -20.73 10.72 -1.59
N CYS A 163 -21.92 11.32 -1.64
CA CYS A 163 -22.16 12.69 -1.16
C CYS A 163 -21.88 12.83 0.35
N ALA A 164 -22.32 11.88 1.17
CA ALA A 164 -22.07 11.90 2.62
C ALA A 164 -20.57 11.77 2.96
N ILE A 165 -19.79 11.05 2.16
CA ILE A 165 -18.33 10.93 2.31
C ILE A 165 -17.61 12.20 1.82
N ASP A 166 -18.03 12.74 0.68
CA ASP A 166 -17.45 13.95 0.07
C ASP A 166 -17.58 15.17 1.01
N LEU A 167 -18.77 15.32 1.62
CA LEU A 167 -19.08 16.36 2.60
C LEU A 167 -18.61 16.04 4.03
N LYS A 168 -17.87 14.94 4.24
CA LYS A 168 -17.29 14.52 5.54
C LYS A 168 -18.33 14.28 6.63
N HIS A 169 -19.54 13.90 6.24
CA HIS A 169 -20.64 13.53 7.14
C HIS A 169 -20.48 12.08 7.63
N HIS A 170 -19.29 11.75 8.18
CA HIS A 170 -18.87 10.36 8.46
C HIS A 170 -19.85 9.56 9.32
N ARG A 171 -20.55 10.21 10.28
CA ARG A 171 -21.58 9.56 11.11
C ARG A 171 -22.84 9.19 10.33
N LEU A 172 -23.24 10.00 9.35
CA LEU A 172 -24.38 9.73 8.48
C LEU A 172 -24.03 8.58 7.52
N ALA A 173 -22.87 8.66 6.87
CA ALA A 173 -22.34 7.58 6.03
C ALA A 173 -22.23 6.25 6.81
N LYS A 174 -21.78 6.28 8.07
CA LYS A 174 -21.72 5.07 8.92
C LYS A 174 -23.11 4.49 9.18
N ILE A 175 -24.12 5.32 9.47
CA ILE A 175 -25.50 4.84 9.64
C ILE A 175 -26.00 4.18 8.34
N MET A 176 -25.74 4.76 7.17
CA MET A 176 -26.10 4.17 5.87
C MET A 176 -25.43 2.79 5.66
N VAL A 177 -24.12 2.71 5.88
CA VAL A 177 -23.32 1.48 5.73
C VAL A 177 -23.74 0.41 6.73
N ASP A 178 -23.96 0.76 7.99
CA ASP A 178 -24.32 -0.19 9.04
C ASP A 178 -25.76 -0.73 8.83
N SER A 179 -26.68 0.08 8.28
CA SER A 179 -28.10 -0.26 8.09
C SER A 179 -28.41 -1.08 6.84
N HIS A 180 -27.62 -0.97 5.78
CA HIS A 180 -27.89 -1.67 4.52
C HIS A 180 -27.45 -3.15 4.60
N PRO A 181 -28.29 -4.11 4.15
CA PRO A 181 -27.98 -5.54 4.23
C PRO A 181 -26.87 -5.98 3.25
N ASP A 182 -26.83 -5.45 2.04
CA ASP A 182 -25.80 -5.76 1.03
C ASP A 182 -25.17 -4.48 0.46
N ILE A 183 -24.29 -3.85 1.24
CA ILE A 183 -23.72 -2.53 0.91
C ILE A 183 -22.62 -2.61 -0.17
N ASP A 184 -22.02 -3.78 -0.46
CA ASP A 184 -20.83 -3.85 -1.34
C ASP A 184 -21.10 -3.30 -2.73
N VAL A 185 -22.28 -3.58 -3.29
CA VAL A 185 -22.70 -3.06 -4.61
C VAL A 185 -22.62 -1.53 -4.64
N ILE A 186 -23.09 -0.85 -3.60
CA ILE A 186 -23.09 0.61 -3.47
C ILE A 186 -21.68 1.16 -3.21
N ILE A 187 -20.86 0.47 -2.41
CA ILE A 187 -19.47 0.88 -2.16
C ILE A 187 -18.65 0.79 -3.45
N ARG A 188 -18.91 -0.25 -4.25
CA ARG A 188 -18.28 -0.53 -5.55
C ARG A 188 -18.74 0.41 -6.66
N THR A 189 -19.97 0.91 -6.62
CA THR A 189 -20.49 1.89 -7.60
C THR A 189 -19.49 3.02 -7.79
N GLU A 190 -19.06 3.26 -9.03
CA GLU A 190 -18.03 4.25 -9.33
C GLU A 190 -18.65 5.60 -9.73
N SER A 191 -18.30 6.64 -8.97
CA SER A 191 -18.49 8.03 -9.37
C SER A 191 -17.18 8.53 -9.98
N LYS A 192 -17.13 8.77 -11.30
CA LYS A 192 -15.92 9.26 -11.99
C LYS A 192 -14.71 8.35 -11.71
N ARG A 193 -14.90 7.05 -11.96
CA ARG A 193 -13.98 5.93 -11.64
C ARG A 193 -13.48 5.90 -10.19
N THR A 194 -14.06 6.65 -9.26
CA THR A 194 -13.72 6.59 -7.84
C THR A 194 -14.85 5.91 -7.08
N ASN A 195 -14.50 4.86 -6.35
CA ASN A 195 -15.44 4.18 -5.44
C ASN A 195 -15.47 4.87 -4.06
N CYS A 196 -16.41 4.46 -3.20
CA CYS A 196 -16.58 5.08 -1.87
C CYS A 196 -15.34 4.98 -0.96
N LEU A 197 -14.50 3.93 -1.09
CA LEU A 197 -13.27 3.78 -0.32
C LEU A 197 -12.21 4.81 -0.72
N HIS A 198 -12.03 5.06 -2.02
CA HIS A 198 -11.07 6.07 -2.51
C HIS A 198 -11.43 7.46 -1.98
N LEU A 199 -12.71 7.82 -1.99
CA LEU A 199 -13.18 9.08 -1.40
C LEU A 199 -13.00 9.12 0.12
N ALA A 200 -13.33 8.05 0.84
CA ALA A 200 -13.19 7.99 2.30
C ALA A 200 -11.73 8.12 2.75
N LEU A 201 -10.80 7.52 2.01
CA LEU A 201 -9.35 7.70 2.18
C LEU A 201 -8.93 9.14 1.91
N ARG A 202 -9.25 9.70 0.72
CA ARG A 202 -8.88 11.08 0.34
C ARG A 202 -9.42 12.14 1.31
N ASN A 203 -10.62 11.94 1.86
CA ASN A 203 -11.28 12.86 2.79
C ASN A 203 -11.09 12.53 4.28
N ARG A 204 -10.12 11.67 4.64
CA ARG A 204 -9.82 11.31 6.02
C ARG A 204 -9.34 12.53 6.83
N THR A 205 -10.10 12.92 7.86
CA THR A 205 -9.80 14.09 8.71
C THR A 205 -10.06 13.91 10.21
N SER A 206 -10.65 12.80 10.66
CA SER A 206 -11.05 12.62 12.07
C SER A 206 -11.30 11.14 12.39
N THR A 207 -11.23 10.76 13.67
CA THR A 207 -11.47 9.39 14.17
C THR A 207 -12.81 8.79 13.71
N SER A 208 -13.86 9.60 13.52
CA SER A 208 -15.14 9.13 12.97
C SER A 208 -15.06 8.72 11.50
N GLY A 209 -14.11 9.25 10.74
CA GLY A 209 -13.78 8.80 9.39
C GLY A 209 -13.04 7.46 9.41
N ASP A 210 -12.17 7.24 10.39
CA ASP A 210 -11.45 5.98 10.59
C ASP A 210 -12.43 4.85 10.94
N GLU A 211 -13.39 5.10 11.84
CA GLU A 211 -14.49 4.17 12.14
C GLU A 211 -15.33 3.83 10.91
N LEU A 212 -15.66 4.82 10.07
CA LEU A 212 -16.41 4.63 8.83
C LEU A 212 -15.60 3.77 7.86
N LEU A 213 -14.32 4.10 7.66
CA LEU A 213 -13.43 3.41 6.74
C LEU A 213 -13.21 1.96 7.15
N MET A 214 -13.10 1.67 8.45
CA MET A 214 -13.06 0.30 8.97
C MET A 214 -14.36 -0.48 8.70
N SER A 215 -15.54 0.13 8.90
CA SER A 215 -16.84 -0.49 8.55
C SER A 215 -16.96 -0.75 7.04
N LEU A 216 -16.54 0.21 6.21
CA LEU A 216 -16.48 0.06 4.75
C LEU A 216 -15.56 -1.12 4.35
N ILE A 217 -14.34 -1.21 4.89
CA ILE A 217 -13.39 -2.31 4.60
C ILE A 217 -13.95 -3.66 5.06
N GLU A 218 -14.61 -3.71 6.23
CA GLU A 218 -15.21 -4.94 6.75
C GLU A 218 -16.34 -5.45 5.83
N LYS A 219 -17.17 -4.56 5.30
CA LYS A 219 -18.29 -4.89 4.40
C LYS A 219 -17.94 -4.93 2.90
N SER A 220 -16.71 -4.59 2.49
CA SER A 220 -16.28 -4.62 1.08
C SER A 220 -15.88 -6.02 0.60
N SER A 221 -16.13 -6.32 -0.68
CA SER A 221 -15.62 -7.48 -1.39
C SER A 221 -14.19 -7.28 -1.90
N ALA A 222 -13.56 -8.34 -2.40
CA ALA A 222 -12.23 -8.27 -3.00
C ALA A 222 -12.19 -7.32 -4.21
N ALA A 223 -13.20 -7.40 -5.10
CA ALA A 223 -13.30 -6.55 -6.29
C ALA A 223 -13.30 -5.05 -5.94
N THR A 224 -14.02 -4.67 -4.88
CA THR A 224 -14.10 -3.29 -4.38
C THR A 224 -12.77 -2.79 -3.80
N LEU A 225 -11.94 -3.70 -3.26
CA LEU A 225 -10.61 -3.40 -2.73
C LEU A 225 -9.49 -3.42 -3.78
N THR A 226 -9.70 -4.08 -4.93
CA THR A 226 -8.74 -4.13 -6.04
C THR A 226 -9.05 -3.15 -7.18
N ALA A 227 -10.26 -2.56 -7.20
CA ALA A 227 -10.62 -1.51 -8.15
C ALA A 227 -9.61 -0.35 -8.11
N ALA A 228 -9.31 0.23 -9.27
CA ALA A 228 -8.34 1.31 -9.42
C ALA A 228 -9.04 2.61 -9.82
N ASP A 229 -8.61 3.74 -9.25
CA ASP A 229 -9.21 5.04 -9.52
C ASP A 229 -8.82 5.66 -10.88
N ASP A 230 -9.33 6.87 -11.17
CA ASP A 230 -8.94 7.71 -12.31
C ASP A 230 -7.41 7.85 -12.51
N SER A 231 -6.61 7.65 -11.46
CA SER A 231 -5.14 7.72 -11.47
C SER A 231 -4.48 6.34 -11.44
N SER A 232 -5.21 5.26 -11.70
CA SER A 232 -4.79 3.85 -11.55
C SER A 232 -4.32 3.45 -10.15
N LEU A 233 -4.70 4.20 -9.11
CA LEU A 233 -4.37 3.88 -7.73
C LEU A 233 -5.50 3.04 -7.12
N THR A 234 -5.16 1.94 -6.45
CA THR A 234 -6.13 1.17 -5.65
C THR A 234 -6.30 1.77 -4.24
N PRO A 235 -7.32 1.38 -3.45
CA PRO A 235 -7.47 1.82 -2.07
C PRO A 235 -6.23 1.55 -1.20
N LEU A 236 -5.48 0.47 -1.47
CA LEU A 236 -4.22 0.20 -0.77
C LEU A 236 -3.15 1.26 -1.11
N HIS A 237 -3.01 1.65 -2.38
CA HIS A 237 -2.07 2.70 -2.80
C HIS A 237 -2.37 4.03 -2.11
N LEU A 238 -3.65 4.42 -2.02
CA LEU A 238 -4.07 5.63 -1.30
C LEU A 238 -3.88 5.53 0.23
N ALA A 239 -3.95 4.32 0.82
CA ALA A 239 -3.71 4.10 2.24
C ALA A 239 -2.21 4.11 2.61
N VAL A 240 -1.33 3.80 1.66
CA VAL A 240 0.14 3.83 1.86
C VAL A 240 0.79 5.13 1.33
N ASP A 241 -0.01 6.17 1.01
CA ASP A 241 0.53 7.48 0.63
C ASP A 241 1.19 8.17 1.83
N TYR A 242 2.47 8.54 1.66
CA TYR A 242 3.33 9.01 2.76
C TYR A 242 2.75 10.25 3.46
N ALA A 243 2.15 11.17 2.71
CA ALA A 243 1.47 12.39 3.19
C ALA A 243 0.45 12.15 4.33
N ARG A 244 -0.05 10.92 4.47
CA ARG A 244 -1.16 10.55 5.35
C ARG A 244 -0.79 9.52 6.42
N CYS A 245 0.48 9.11 6.53
CA CYS A 245 0.90 8.11 7.51
C CYS A 245 0.70 8.57 8.97
N ASP A 246 -0.26 7.99 9.67
CA ASP A 246 -0.39 7.99 11.12
C ASP A 246 -0.60 6.54 11.65
N ASP A 247 -0.69 6.35 12.97
CA ASP A 247 -0.84 5.02 13.57
C ASP A 247 -2.20 4.36 13.22
N ALA A 248 -3.22 5.14 12.84
CA ALA A 248 -4.51 4.63 12.40
C ALA A 248 -4.47 4.19 10.92
N GLU A 249 -3.73 4.89 10.06
CA GLU A 249 -3.47 4.48 8.68
C GLU A 249 -2.74 3.12 8.63
N LEU A 250 -1.81 2.86 9.57
CA LEU A 250 -1.21 1.53 9.73
C LEU A 250 -2.25 0.44 10.08
N ALA A 251 -3.29 0.77 10.84
CA ALA A 251 -4.38 -0.16 11.15
C ALA A 251 -5.28 -0.40 9.92
N ILE A 252 -5.57 0.65 9.14
CA ILE A 252 -6.31 0.61 7.88
C ILE A 252 -5.57 -0.26 6.84
N VAL A 253 -4.28 -0.03 6.62
CA VAL A 253 -3.43 -0.84 5.71
C VAL A 253 -3.44 -2.31 6.13
N LYS A 254 -3.31 -2.61 7.43
CA LYS A 254 -3.42 -3.97 7.95
C LYS A 254 -4.81 -4.58 7.73
N ALA A 255 -5.88 -3.80 7.84
CA ALA A 255 -7.25 -4.27 7.61
C ALA A 255 -7.50 -4.61 6.13
N ILE A 256 -7.09 -3.73 5.20
CA ILE A 256 -7.18 -3.95 3.75
C ILE A 256 -6.46 -5.24 3.36
N VAL A 257 -5.17 -5.37 3.72
CA VAL A 257 -4.35 -6.53 3.36
C VAL A 257 -4.83 -7.82 4.04
N LYS A 258 -5.39 -7.75 5.26
CA LYS A 258 -6.02 -8.92 5.92
C LYS A 258 -7.31 -9.35 5.20
N LYS A 259 -8.11 -8.41 4.70
CA LYS A 259 -9.39 -8.68 4.02
C LYS A 259 -9.20 -9.18 2.59
N CYS A 260 -8.24 -8.60 1.86
CA CYS A 260 -7.92 -8.99 0.48
C CYS A 260 -6.39 -8.97 0.27
N PRO A 261 -5.71 -10.13 0.42
CA PRO A 261 -4.28 -10.29 0.14
C PRO A 261 -3.87 -9.82 -1.26
N SER A 262 -4.71 -10.06 -2.27
CA SER A 262 -4.48 -9.70 -3.67
C SER A 262 -4.32 -8.20 -3.92
N THR A 263 -4.70 -7.34 -2.98
CA THR A 263 -4.37 -5.90 -3.04
C THR A 263 -2.87 -5.62 -3.06
N MET A 264 -2.05 -6.53 -2.51
CA MET A 264 -0.58 -6.45 -2.56
C MET A 264 0.00 -6.74 -3.95
N ASP A 265 -0.75 -7.43 -4.81
CA ASP A 265 -0.33 -7.78 -6.18
C ASP A 265 -0.71 -6.71 -7.21
N MET A 266 -1.60 -5.78 -6.83
CA MET A 266 -2.01 -4.66 -7.68
C MET A 266 -0.85 -3.69 -7.86
N THR A 267 -0.62 -3.23 -9.08
CA THR A 267 0.44 -2.26 -9.40
C THR A 267 -0.12 -0.94 -9.91
N TYR A 268 0.60 0.14 -9.64
CA TYR A 268 0.33 1.48 -10.13
C TYR A 268 1.25 1.84 -11.30
N GLU A 269 0.71 2.34 -12.40
CA GLU A 269 1.49 2.72 -13.58
C GLU A 269 2.08 4.13 -13.43
N HIS A 270 3.35 4.21 -13.04
CA HIS A 270 4.08 5.47 -12.96
C HIS A 270 4.75 5.84 -14.28
N LYS A 271 4.42 7.02 -14.82
CA LYS A 271 4.85 7.55 -16.13
C LYS A 271 6.34 7.36 -16.46
N GLU A 272 7.22 7.48 -15.46
CA GLU A 272 8.69 7.38 -15.65
C GLU A 272 9.31 6.08 -15.10
N ARG A 273 8.56 5.31 -14.29
CA ARG A 273 9.11 4.17 -13.52
C ARG A 273 8.41 2.84 -13.81
N GLY A 274 7.45 2.83 -14.73
CA GLY A 274 6.62 1.69 -15.04
C GLY A 274 5.74 1.29 -13.86
N LEU A 275 5.44 -0.01 -13.79
CA LEU A 275 4.60 -0.59 -12.74
C LEU A 275 5.33 -0.55 -11.38
N LEU A 276 4.67 0.05 -10.38
CA LEU A 276 5.11 0.11 -8.99
C LEU A 276 4.18 -0.71 -8.12
N SER A 277 4.75 -1.51 -7.21
CA SER A 277 4.00 -2.15 -6.13
C SER A 277 3.58 -1.11 -5.08
N PRO A 278 2.65 -1.44 -4.16
CA PRO A 278 2.30 -0.58 -3.03
C PRO A 278 3.51 -0.19 -2.15
N TYR A 279 4.51 -1.08 -2.03
CA TYR A 279 5.76 -0.79 -1.31
C TYR A 279 6.65 0.22 -2.06
N ARG A 280 6.88 0.00 -3.37
CA ARG A 280 7.69 0.90 -4.20
C ARG A 280 7.01 2.27 -4.39
N TYR A 281 5.68 2.30 -4.42
CA TYR A 281 4.88 3.53 -4.36
C TYR A 281 5.09 4.28 -3.03
N HIS A 282 4.95 3.62 -1.89
CA HIS A 282 5.23 4.24 -0.57
C HIS A 282 6.67 4.80 -0.49
N GLU A 283 7.68 4.09 -1.00
CA GLU A 283 9.06 4.59 -1.06
C GLU A 283 9.23 5.79 -2.02
N LEU A 284 8.57 5.79 -3.17
CA LEU A 284 8.57 6.93 -4.10
C LEU A 284 8.01 8.18 -3.42
N ARG A 285 6.81 8.07 -2.81
CA ARG A 285 6.13 9.18 -2.14
C ARG A 285 6.93 9.75 -0.97
N HIS A 286 7.56 8.88 -0.17
CA HIS A 286 8.53 9.31 0.85
C HIS A 286 9.70 10.11 0.26
N SER A 287 10.30 9.64 -0.84
CA SER A 287 11.43 10.34 -1.49
C SER A 287 11.03 11.67 -2.13
N GLU A 288 9.84 11.75 -2.71
CA GLU A 288 9.28 13.00 -3.26
C GLU A 288 9.07 14.05 -2.16
N GLU A 289 8.46 13.67 -1.04
CA GLU A 289 8.21 14.59 0.07
C GLU A 289 9.49 14.99 0.80
N GLU A 290 10.47 14.09 0.94
CA GLU A 290 11.78 14.43 1.49
C GLU A 290 12.50 15.48 0.61
N LYS A 291 12.49 15.30 -0.72
CA LYS A 291 13.06 16.30 -1.65
C LYS A 291 12.33 17.64 -1.56
N ALA A 292 11.00 17.64 -1.56
CA ALA A 292 10.22 18.87 -1.41
C ALA A 292 10.47 19.56 -0.05
N ALA A 293 10.70 18.81 1.03
CA ALA A 293 11.11 19.34 2.32
C ALA A 293 12.52 19.94 2.28
N GLN A 294 13.48 19.30 1.59
CA GLN A 294 14.83 19.82 1.41
C GLN A 294 14.85 21.10 0.54
N GLU A 295 14.07 21.15 -0.55
CA GLU A 295 13.94 22.31 -1.43
C GLU A 295 13.26 23.50 -0.73
N SER A 296 12.18 23.25 0.02
CA SER A 296 11.53 24.30 0.82
C SER A 296 12.40 24.79 1.98
N ALA A 297 13.23 23.93 2.58
CA ALA A 297 14.23 24.36 3.55
C ALA A 297 15.37 25.17 2.92
N LYS A 298 15.82 24.80 1.72
CA LYS A 298 16.86 25.52 0.97
C LYS A 298 16.38 26.91 0.55
N THR A 299 15.22 27.01 -0.10
CA THR A 299 14.64 28.30 -0.53
C THR A 299 14.36 29.21 0.66
N LYS A 300 13.93 28.68 1.81
CA LYS A 300 13.80 29.47 3.04
C LYS A 300 15.16 29.98 3.56
N ARG A 301 16.21 29.17 3.55
CA ARG A 301 17.57 29.63 3.92
C ARG A 301 18.08 30.72 2.98
N GLU A 302 17.78 30.61 1.69
CA GLU A 302 18.13 31.62 0.69
C GLU A 302 17.34 32.92 0.89
N SER A 303 16.05 32.87 1.25
CA SER A 303 15.27 34.06 1.62
C SER A 303 15.74 34.68 2.93
N ASP A 304 16.08 33.87 3.93
CA ASP A 304 16.57 34.33 5.24
C ASP A 304 18.01 34.91 5.14
N GLN A 305 18.77 34.56 4.10
CA GLN A 305 20.07 35.17 3.79
C GLN A 305 19.96 36.42 2.90
N ALA A 306 18.97 36.49 2.01
CA ALA A 306 18.68 37.69 1.21
C ALA A 306 18.05 38.81 2.06
N ALA A 307 17.28 38.46 3.09
CA ALA A 307 16.83 39.36 4.14
C ALA A 307 17.97 39.65 5.13
N GLY A 308 18.92 40.49 4.74
CA GLY A 308 20.01 40.95 5.60
C GLY A 308 19.53 41.57 6.93
N PRO A 309 20.40 41.68 7.94
CA PRO A 309 20.01 42.11 9.28
C PRO A 309 19.45 43.53 9.23
N ALA A 310 18.17 43.68 9.57
CA ALA A 310 17.58 44.99 9.79
C ALA A 310 18.25 45.62 11.01
N GLU A 311 19.03 46.69 10.80
CA GLU A 311 19.59 47.51 11.87
C GLU A 311 18.45 48.15 12.68
N SER A 312 18.07 47.52 13.79
CA SER A 312 17.17 48.10 14.77
C SER A 312 17.92 49.13 15.61
N VAL A 313 18.02 50.35 15.07
CA VAL A 313 18.55 51.51 15.80
C VAL A 313 17.74 51.71 17.07
N VAL A 314 18.43 51.54 18.21
CA VAL A 314 17.88 51.65 19.56
C VAL A 314 17.23 53.01 19.83
N HIS A 315 16.03 52.98 20.42
CA HIS A 315 15.48 54.07 21.22
C HIS A 315 14.86 53.50 22.51
N ALA A 316 15.72 53.21 23.50
CA ALA A 316 15.31 52.77 24.82
C ALA A 316 15.51 53.91 25.84
N LYS A 317 14.42 54.54 26.28
CA LYS A 317 14.44 55.46 27.43
C LYS A 317 14.22 54.68 28.73
N SER A 318 15.26 54.64 29.56
CA SER A 318 15.26 54.59 31.03
C SER A 318 13.97 54.19 31.77
N SER A 319 14.04 53.12 32.56
CA SER A 319 13.51 53.08 33.95
C SER A 319 14.19 51.97 34.76
N GLN A 320 14.53 52.26 36.02
CA GLN A 320 15.32 51.38 36.91
C GLN A 320 14.48 50.26 37.55
N ARG A 321 15.13 49.14 37.92
CA ARG A 321 15.12 48.59 39.29
C ARG A 321 16.30 47.64 39.53
N LYS A 322 16.68 47.46 40.81
CA LYS A 322 17.95 46.87 41.27
C LYS A 322 17.84 45.41 41.72
N GLY A 323 19.00 44.73 41.69
CA GLY A 323 19.39 43.63 42.59
C GLY A 323 18.87 42.24 42.21
N ASP A 324 19.55 41.13 42.57
CA ASP A 324 20.93 40.96 43.09
C ASP A 324 21.36 39.49 42.86
N GLY A 325 22.67 39.23 42.83
CA GLY A 325 23.24 37.88 42.83
C GLY A 325 23.42 37.20 41.45
N ALA A 326 24.48 36.47 41.09
CA ALA A 326 25.88 36.30 41.49
C ALA A 326 26.30 34.87 41.09
N LEU A 327 27.44 34.72 40.39
CA LEU A 327 28.21 33.46 40.16
C LEU A 327 27.56 32.42 39.19
N LYS A 328 28.29 31.67 38.35
CA LYS A 328 29.76 31.55 38.13
C LYS A 328 30.11 30.91 36.76
N GLU A 329 31.33 31.18 36.29
CA GLU A 329 32.21 30.38 35.40
C GLU A 329 31.63 29.79 34.08
N GLU A 330 31.92 30.34 32.90
CA GLU A 330 33.19 30.42 32.14
C GLU A 330 33.53 29.22 31.23
N ARG A 331 33.70 29.52 29.92
CA ARG A 331 34.43 28.73 28.94
C ARG A 331 35.62 29.58 28.45
N PRO A 332 36.86 29.05 28.38
CA PRO A 332 37.98 29.80 27.82
C PRO A 332 37.95 29.83 26.28
N LEU A 333 38.50 30.90 25.73
CA LEU A 333 38.54 31.21 24.29
C LEU A 333 39.73 30.57 23.57
N ARG A 334 39.61 30.51 22.23
CA ARG A 334 40.73 30.30 21.29
C ARG A 334 41.92 31.21 21.59
N GLN A 335 43.12 30.70 21.33
CA GLN A 335 44.26 31.54 20.97
C GLN A 335 44.95 30.97 19.73
N THR A 336 45.42 31.86 18.85
CA THR A 336 46.06 31.56 17.55
C THR A 336 47.46 32.15 17.53
N VAL A 337 48.47 31.42 17.06
CA VAL A 337 49.76 32.02 16.68
C VAL A 337 50.44 31.28 15.51
N ALA A 338 50.82 32.08 14.50
CA ALA A 338 51.92 31.96 13.52
C ALA A 338 52.31 30.62 12.84
N ASN A 339 52.29 30.68 11.51
CA ASN A 339 53.15 29.94 10.55
C ASN A 339 54.54 30.67 10.44
N PRO A 340 55.65 30.08 9.89
CA PRO A 340 55.79 29.94 8.42
C PRO A 340 56.76 28.83 7.89
N LEU A 341 56.98 28.83 6.56
CA LEU A 341 58.00 28.10 5.74
C LEU A 341 57.62 26.64 5.38
N ASP A 342 57.82 26.10 4.15
CA ASP A 342 58.42 26.61 2.90
C ASP A 342 57.96 25.78 1.65
N LYS A 343 58.00 26.37 0.43
CA LYS A 343 58.01 25.72 -0.93
C LYS A 343 56.91 24.70 -1.35
N ASP A 344 56.63 24.44 -2.64
CA ASP A 344 56.57 25.27 -3.87
C ASP A 344 55.67 24.56 -4.94
N LYS A 345 55.25 25.30 -5.97
CA LYS A 345 54.43 25.00 -7.18
C LYS A 345 53.92 23.58 -7.57
N LYS A 346 52.63 23.58 -7.94
CA LYS A 346 52.01 23.03 -9.18
C LYS A 346 52.93 22.27 -10.18
N THR A 347 52.54 21.08 -10.66
CA THR A 347 51.92 20.89 -12.01
C THR A 347 51.51 19.44 -12.35
N LYS A 348 50.43 19.34 -13.16
CA LYS A 348 50.09 18.37 -14.23
C LYS A 348 50.57 16.90 -14.19
N MET A 349 49.62 16.00 -14.43
CA MET A 349 49.89 14.59 -14.79
C MET A 349 50.54 14.45 -16.18
N PRO A 350 51.47 13.48 -16.36
CA PRO A 350 51.84 12.93 -17.66
C PRO A 350 51.12 11.59 -17.96
N THR A 351 51.11 11.22 -19.23
CA THR A 351 50.40 10.07 -19.84
C THR A 351 51.35 8.96 -20.27
N TYR A 352 50.82 7.73 -20.41
CA TYR A 352 51.42 6.53 -21.08
C TYR A 352 52.71 5.98 -20.42
N ASP A 353 52.96 4.68 -20.31
CA ASP A 353 52.78 3.61 -21.31
C ASP A 353 52.62 2.20 -20.68
N ALA A 354 52.25 1.20 -21.50
CA ALA A 354 52.23 -0.22 -21.13
C ALA A 354 52.92 -1.11 -22.18
N PRO A 355 53.58 -2.21 -21.76
CA PRO A 355 53.90 -3.29 -22.70
C PRO A 355 53.58 -4.72 -22.22
N LYS A 356 52.73 -5.42 -23.00
CA LYS A 356 52.90 -6.77 -23.62
C LYS A 356 53.41 -7.95 -22.74
N GLY A 357 52.87 -9.18 -22.82
CA GLY A 357 51.83 -9.77 -23.68
C GLY A 357 52.01 -11.31 -23.88
N LYS A 358 51.21 -11.90 -24.80
CA LYS A 358 51.06 -13.35 -25.19
C LYS A 358 50.02 -14.11 -24.34
N TYR A 359 49.05 -14.86 -24.90
CA TYR A 359 48.93 -15.49 -26.23
C TYR A 359 47.60 -15.11 -26.97
N GLY A 360 47.55 -15.30 -28.31
CA GLY A 360 46.32 -15.17 -29.13
C GLY A 360 45.56 -16.52 -29.27
N THR A 361 44.54 -16.73 -30.12
CA THR A 361 43.93 -15.98 -31.25
C THR A 361 42.41 -16.32 -31.31
N THR A 362 41.51 -15.86 -32.21
CA THR A 362 41.57 -15.16 -33.53
C THR A 362 40.27 -14.32 -33.74
N ALA A 363 39.99 -13.83 -34.95
CA ALA A 363 38.71 -13.20 -35.38
C ALA A 363 38.22 -13.80 -36.73
N PRO A 364 37.07 -13.37 -37.28
CA PRO A 364 37.18 -12.37 -38.35
C PRO A 364 36.14 -11.22 -38.37
N THR A 365 36.59 -10.12 -38.99
CA THR A 365 35.91 -8.90 -39.50
C THR A 365 34.83 -9.15 -40.57
N ARG A 366 34.02 -8.20 -41.09
CA ARG A 366 34.19 -6.75 -41.48
C ARG A 366 32.78 -6.07 -41.50
N SER A 367 32.47 -4.84 -41.96
CA SER A 367 33.17 -3.76 -42.71
C SER A 367 32.47 -2.39 -42.44
N SER A 368 32.92 -1.30 -43.10
CA SER A 368 32.42 0.08 -43.02
C SER A 368 32.60 0.83 -44.37
N THR A 369 32.02 2.03 -44.54
CA THR A 369 32.49 3.18 -45.39
C THR A 369 31.62 4.43 -45.09
N LEU A 370 32.14 5.62 -44.68
CA LEU A 370 32.70 6.77 -45.45
C LEU A 370 31.65 7.51 -46.32
N ASP A 371 31.56 8.86 -46.47
CA ASP A 371 32.56 9.97 -46.40
C ASP A 371 31.93 11.38 -46.08
N GLY A 372 32.72 12.48 -46.01
CA GLY A 372 32.26 13.90 -45.73
C GLY A 372 32.20 14.84 -46.97
N PRO A 373 32.34 16.20 -46.92
CA PRO A 373 32.44 17.17 -45.78
C PRO A 373 31.79 18.61 -45.98
N LEU A 374 32.10 19.57 -45.07
CA LEU A 374 32.08 21.07 -45.17
C LEU A 374 30.85 21.96 -44.74
N GLN A 375 31.14 23.26 -44.49
CA GLN A 375 30.38 24.31 -43.71
C GLN A 375 29.77 25.43 -44.62
N PRO A 376 29.34 26.66 -44.17
CA PRO A 376 28.83 27.22 -42.88
C PRO A 376 27.51 28.07 -43.02
N LYS A 377 27.14 28.86 -41.97
CA LYS A 377 25.95 29.76 -41.83
C LYS A 377 25.81 30.92 -42.84
N PRO A 378 24.61 31.56 -42.93
CA PRO A 378 24.51 32.97 -42.48
C PRO A 378 23.22 33.32 -41.67
N LYS A 379 23.05 34.62 -41.32
CA LYS A 379 22.01 35.21 -40.44
C LYS A 379 21.69 36.65 -40.89
N VAL A 380 20.42 37.01 -41.10
CA VAL A 380 19.88 38.38 -41.36
C VAL A 380 18.40 38.34 -40.87
N GLU A 381 17.88 39.14 -39.92
CA GLU A 381 17.39 40.54 -40.04
C GLU A 381 16.47 40.76 -41.28
N GLY A 382 15.30 41.40 -41.25
CA GLY A 382 14.51 42.09 -40.22
C GLY A 382 13.63 43.15 -40.91
N LYS A 383 12.37 43.42 -40.49
CA LYS A 383 11.57 44.59 -40.97
C LYS A 383 10.26 44.84 -40.21
N GLN A 384 9.92 46.13 -40.13
CA GLN A 384 8.63 46.73 -39.77
C GLN A 384 8.10 47.53 -41.00
N ASP A 385 6.97 48.24 -41.06
CA ASP A 385 5.84 48.63 -40.16
C ASP A 385 4.63 48.91 -41.12
N PRO A 386 3.68 49.86 -40.92
CA PRO A 386 2.63 50.06 -39.90
C PRO A 386 1.24 49.61 -40.47
N GLY A 387 0.04 49.89 -39.92
CA GLY A 387 -0.42 50.58 -38.70
C GLY A 387 -1.38 51.77 -38.97
N SER A 388 -2.67 51.69 -38.57
CA SER A 388 -3.68 52.77 -38.68
C SER A 388 -4.53 52.94 -37.41
N LYS A 389 -5.06 54.16 -37.19
CA LYS A 389 -5.94 54.58 -36.08
C LYS A 389 -7.28 55.07 -36.65
N GLU A 390 -8.33 55.10 -35.82
CA GLU A 390 -9.12 56.33 -35.56
C GLU A 390 -10.08 56.14 -34.36
N ASP A 391 -10.60 57.26 -33.84
CA ASP A 391 -11.22 57.42 -32.52
C ASP A 391 -12.77 57.37 -32.54
N ASP A 392 -13.44 57.18 -31.38
CA ASP A 392 -14.32 58.20 -30.74
C ASP A 392 -15.06 57.71 -29.45
N ALA A 393 -15.39 58.68 -28.59
CA ALA A 393 -16.46 58.79 -27.57
C ALA A 393 -16.74 57.69 -26.49
N THR A 394 -16.85 58.18 -25.25
CA THR A 394 -17.48 57.53 -24.06
C THR A 394 -18.80 58.28 -23.74
N PRO A 395 -19.81 57.73 -22.99
CA PRO A 395 -19.61 57.13 -21.66
C PRO A 395 -20.58 56.04 -21.11
N LYS A 396 -20.03 55.24 -20.18
CA LYS A 396 -20.66 54.65 -18.97
C LYS A 396 -22.07 54.00 -19.07
N HIS A 397 -22.13 52.69 -18.83
CA HIS A 397 -22.80 52.18 -17.61
C HIS A 397 -22.20 50.82 -17.16
N LYS A 398 -22.38 50.45 -15.89
CA LYS A 398 -21.70 49.32 -15.24
C LYS A 398 -22.46 48.00 -15.38
N GLU A 399 -21.81 46.94 -15.85
CA GLU A 399 -22.09 45.58 -15.36
C GLU A 399 -20.86 44.65 -15.51
N LYS A 400 -20.50 43.93 -14.42
CA LYS A 400 -19.26 43.13 -14.38
C LYS A 400 -19.51 41.67 -14.81
N LYS A 401 -19.41 41.42 -16.12
CA LYS A 401 -19.24 40.06 -16.66
C LYS A 401 -17.82 39.56 -16.33
N ARG A 402 -17.67 38.62 -15.38
CA ARG A 402 -16.38 37.92 -15.18
C ARG A 402 -16.36 36.65 -16.02
N ARG A 403 -15.47 36.62 -17.02
CA ARG A 403 -15.09 35.39 -17.73
C ARG A 403 -14.30 34.46 -16.82
N SER A 404 -14.32 33.18 -17.18
CA SER A 404 -13.67 32.06 -16.51
C SER A 404 -12.14 32.13 -16.54
N GLU A 405 -11.52 31.91 -15.38
CA GLU A 405 -10.13 31.44 -15.28
C GLU A 405 -10.14 30.13 -14.49
N LYS A 406 -9.63 29.05 -15.09
CA LYS A 406 -9.39 27.78 -14.38
C LYS A 406 -8.38 28.06 -13.26
N LYS A 407 -8.76 27.75 -12.02
CA LYS A 407 -7.86 27.83 -10.87
C LYS A 407 -7.80 26.48 -10.20
N ASP A 408 -6.63 25.82 -10.29
CA ASP A 408 -6.35 24.59 -9.57
C ASP A 408 -6.51 24.81 -8.06
N THR A 409 -7.65 24.38 -7.53
CA THR A 409 -7.90 24.38 -6.09
C THR A 409 -7.17 23.17 -5.49
N ARG A 410 -5.89 23.36 -5.16
CA ARG A 410 -5.23 22.56 -4.11
C ARG A 410 -6.00 22.77 -2.80
N THR A 411 -6.99 21.92 -2.56
CA THR A 411 -7.86 21.97 -1.39
C THR A 411 -7.02 21.79 -0.14
N ARG A 412 -7.06 22.80 0.74
CA ARG A 412 -6.20 22.87 1.93
C ARG A 412 -6.72 21.93 3.02
N SER A 413 -6.49 20.62 2.83
CA SER A 413 -6.88 19.58 3.78
C SER A 413 -6.30 19.83 5.17
N SER A 414 -7.06 19.44 6.19
CA SER A 414 -6.64 19.51 7.60
C SER A 414 -5.38 18.67 7.78
N LYS A 415 -4.27 19.33 8.13
CA LYS A 415 -2.94 18.71 8.18
C LYS A 415 -2.81 17.69 9.33
N ILE A 416 -3.23 16.45 9.07
CA ILE A 416 -2.55 15.29 9.64
C ILE A 416 -1.06 15.49 9.30
N ARG A 417 -0.19 15.48 10.31
CA ARG A 417 1.26 15.57 10.08
C ARG A 417 1.75 14.14 9.94
N PRO A 418 2.23 13.70 8.76
CA PRO A 418 2.79 12.37 8.64
C PRO A 418 3.98 12.25 9.59
N THR A 419 4.07 11.13 10.30
CA THR A 419 5.21 10.87 11.18
C THR A 419 6.16 9.90 10.50
N GLN A 420 7.47 10.16 10.59
CA GLN A 420 8.48 9.27 10.05
C GLN A 420 8.35 7.85 10.62
N GLU A 421 7.87 7.74 11.87
CA GLU A 421 7.67 6.48 12.57
C GLU A 421 6.50 5.65 12.00
N SER A 422 5.33 6.26 11.76
CA SER A 422 4.18 5.57 11.13
C SER A 422 4.51 5.13 9.71
N ALA A 423 5.18 5.97 8.93
CA ALA A 423 5.66 5.60 7.59
C ALA A 423 6.67 4.43 7.65
N ALA A 424 7.62 4.45 8.59
CA ALA A 424 8.54 3.34 8.79
C ALA A 424 7.81 2.04 9.18
N LYS A 425 6.80 2.11 10.05
CA LYS A 425 5.95 0.96 10.42
C LYS A 425 5.13 0.41 9.24
N ILE A 426 4.61 1.28 8.36
CA ILE A 426 3.88 0.87 7.15
C ILE A 426 4.84 0.18 6.17
N LYS A 427 6.00 0.79 5.91
CA LYS A 427 7.08 0.20 5.10
C LYS A 427 7.52 -1.17 5.62
N GLU A 428 7.77 -1.28 6.93
CA GLU A 428 8.12 -2.55 7.57
C GLU A 428 6.99 -3.58 7.43
N PHE A 429 5.73 -3.19 7.65
CA PHE A 429 4.59 -4.08 7.50
C PHE A 429 4.47 -4.64 6.06
N LEU A 430 4.57 -3.79 5.04
CA LEU A 430 4.50 -4.20 3.63
C LEU A 430 5.67 -5.13 3.27
N LYS A 431 6.91 -4.78 3.66
CA LYS A 431 8.10 -5.63 3.45
C LYS A 431 7.91 -7.01 4.12
N LEU A 432 7.55 -7.02 5.40
CA LEU A 432 7.36 -8.26 6.16
C LEU A 432 6.12 -9.06 5.74
N TYR A 433 5.12 -8.45 5.10
CA TYR A 433 4.01 -9.19 4.53
C TYR A 433 4.46 -9.89 3.24
N CYS A 434 5.09 -9.15 2.33
CA CYS A 434 5.67 -9.67 1.09
C CYS A 434 6.61 -10.86 1.36
N LEU A 435 7.67 -10.64 2.15
CA LEU A 435 8.71 -11.65 2.39
C LEU A 435 8.22 -12.95 3.08
N ARG A 436 7.03 -12.93 3.71
CA ARG A 436 6.42 -14.11 4.36
C ARG A 436 5.50 -14.93 3.46
N HIS A 437 4.90 -14.34 2.43
CA HIS A 437 3.83 -14.98 1.65
C HIS A 437 4.18 -15.13 0.16
N LYS A 438 5.14 -14.34 -0.35
CA LYS A 438 5.58 -14.38 -1.74
C LYS A 438 6.84 -15.25 -1.92
N LYS A 439 6.93 -15.89 -3.08
CA LYS A 439 8.15 -16.55 -3.56
C LYS A 439 9.27 -15.54 -3.78
N HIS A 440 10.49 -16.03 -3.95
CA HIS A 440 11.69 -15.20 -4.13
C HIS A 440 11.52 -14.13 -5.23
N ASP A 441 11.23 -14.54 -6.46
CA ASP A 441 11.16 -13.64 -7.62
C ASP A 441 10.06 -12.59 -7.45
N GLU A 442 8.86 -13.00 -7.03
CA GLU A 442 7.75 -12.10 -6.71
C GLU A 442 8.09 -11.10 -5.60
N ALA A 443 8.89 -11.51 -4.61
CA ALA A 443 9.30 -10.65 -3.51
C ALA A 443 10.36 -9.63 -3.93
N VAL A 444 11.32 -10.03 -4.78
CA VAL A 444 12.31 -9.14 -5.40
C VAL A 444 11.60 -8.12 -6.30
N GLU A 445 10.67 -8.56 -7.14
CA GLU A 445 9.89 -7.68 -8.01
C GLU A 445 9.01 -6.71 -7.19
N PHE A 446 8.33 -7.20 -6.14
CA PHE A 446 7.53 -6.36 -5.26
C PHE A 446 8.38 -5.31 -4.54
N LEU A 447 9.59 -5.64 -4.09
CA LEU A 447 10.43 -4.69 -3.34
C LEU A 447 11.20 -3.72 -4.25
N TYR A 448 11.68 -4.17 -5.42
CA TYR A 448 12.62 -3.41 -6.26
C TYR A 448 12.21 -3.29 -7.73
N GLY A 449 11.45 -4.25 -8.23
CA GLY A 449 11.15 -4.42 -9.66
C GLY A 449 12.29 -5.14 -10.39
N VAL A 450 12.36 -4.93 -11.71
CA VAL A 450 13.20 -5.70 -12.65
C VAL A 450 14.72 -5.48 -12.49
N GLN A 451 15.17 -4.51 -11.68
CA GLN A 451 16.59 -4.14 -11.59
C GLN A 451 17.06 -3.96 -10.14
N GLN A 452 17.58 -5.02 -9.51
CA GLN A 452 18.44 -4.89 -8.31
C GLN A 452 19.24 -6.15 -7.96
N ASP A 453 20.43 -5.94 -7.37
CA ASP A 453 21.35 -7.01 -6.94
C ASP A 453 21.24 -7.38 -5.44
N ARG A 454 20.17 -6.98 -4.76
CA ARG A 454 20.02 -7.23 -3.30
C ARG A 454 19.50 -8.62 -3.01
N GLN A 455 20.22 -9.35 -2.17
CA GLN A 455 19.86 -10.69 -1.75
C GLN A 455 18.90 -10.66 -0.56
N ILE A 456 17.77 -11.35 -0.71
CA ILE A 456 16.74 -11.51 0.33
C ILE A 456 16.78 -12.89 1.00
N TYR A 457 17.77 -13.72 0.68
CA TYR A 457 18.05 -14.97 1.39
C TYR A 457 19.55 -15.20 1.48
N PHE A 458 19.97 -16.12 2.34
CA PHE A 458 21.33 -16.65 2.36
C PHE A 458 21.28 -18.18 2.40
N ASP A 459 21.92 -18.82 1.43
CA ASP A 459 21.86 -20.26 1.24
C ASP A 459 23.24 -20.77 0.84
N ILE A 460 23.74 -21.74 1.60
CA ILE A 460 25.01 -22.44 1.32
C ILE A 460 24.82 -23.95 1.16
N PHE A 461 23.59 -24.45 0.97
CA PHE A 461 23.38 -25.83 0.54
C PHE A 461 24.06 -26.07 -0.82
N GLY A 462 24.91 -27.09 -0.88
CA GLY A 462 25.83 -27.33 -2.00
C GLY A 462 27.25 -26.80 -1.81
N SER A 463 27.56 -26.13 -0.69
CA SER A 463 28.95 -25.93 -0.28
C SER A 463 29.65 -27.26 0.00
N GLY A 464 30.98 -27.30 -0.14
CA GLY A 464 31.78 -28.43 0.33
C GLY A 464 31.68 -28.62 1.85
N PRO A 465 32.23 -29.73 2.39
CA PRO A 465 32.15 -30.05 3.82
C PRO A 465 32.92 -29.08 4.72
N THR A 466 33.86 -28.30 4.16
CA THR A 466 34.53 -27.20 4.86
C THR A 466 34.44 -25.89 4.07
N LEU A 467 34.29 -24.78 4.79
CA LEU A 467 34.15 -23.44 4.21
C LEU A 467 34.94 -22.42 5.05
N SER A 468 36.02 -21.88 4.50
CA SER A 468 36.83 -20.90 5.23
C SER A 468 36.17 -19.51 5.31
N GLN A 469 36.35 -18.83 6.45
CA GLN A 469 35.84 -17.49 6.71
C GLN A 469 36.27 -16.49 5.61
N ASN A 470 37.50 -16.61 5.10
CA ASN A 470 37.98 -15.76 4.01
C ASN A 470 37.19 -16.00 2.70
N ARG A 471 36.79 -17.23 2.37
CA ARG A 471 35.95 -17.49 1.18
C ARG A 471 34.57 -16.84 1.30
N ILE A 472 33.98 -16.83 2.49
CA ILE A 472 32.72 -16.11 2.76
C ILE A 472 32.95 -14.60 2.62
N GLN A 473 33.94 -14.04 3.32
CA GLN A 473 34.17 -12.59 3.38
C GLN A 473 34.61 -12.00 2.03
N ASP A 474 35.52 -12.65 1.31
CA ASP A 474 36.03 -12.17 0.01
C ASP A 474 35.09 -12.53 -1.14
N GLY A 475 34.58 -13.77 -1.17
CA GLY A 475 33.70 -14.26 -2.24
C GLY A 475 32.34 -13.57 -2.26
N LEU A 476 31.80 -13.20 -1.10
CA LEU A 476 30.51 -12.52 -0.96
C LEU A 476 30.68 -11.04 -0.53
N LYS A 477 31.86 -10.46 -0.76
CA LYS A 477 32.18 -9.07 -0.45
C LYS A 477 31.20 -8.09 -1.09
N HIS A 478 30.90 -8.30 -2.36
CA HIS A 478 30.03 -7.44 -3.18
C HIS A 478 28.53 -7.68 -2.96
N VAL A 479 28.15 -8.80 -2.34
CA VAL A 479 26.75 -9.10 -2.04
C VAL A 479 26.20 -8.11 -1.02
N GLN A 480 25.10 -7.45 -1.38
CA GLN A 480 24.31 -6.61 -0.47
C GLN A 480 23.09 -7.42 -0.04
N PHE A 481 22.94 -7.64 1.26
CA PHE A 481 21.73 -8.24 1.82
C PHE A 481 20.70 -7.17 2.14
N GLU A 482 19.44 -7.58 2.20
CA GLU A 482 18.42 -6.82 2.92
C GLU A 482 18.57 -6.93 4.43
N ASP A 483 17.97 -5.98 5.15
CA ASP A 483 17.92 -6.02 6.61
C ASP A 483 16.96 -7.10 7.15
N VAL A 484 16.11 -7.66 6.27
CA VAL A 484 15.26 -8.83 6.51
C VAL A 484 15.51 -9.88 5.44
N LEU A 485 15.90 -11.09 5.84
CA LEU A 485 16.00 -12.25 4.96
C LEU A 485 14.74 -13.14 5.07
N GLN A 486 14.25 -13.66 3.94
CA GLN A 486 13.23 -14.72 3.88
C GLN A 486 13.73 -15.98 4.59
N TYR A 487 14.96 -16.40 4.27
CA TYR A 487 15.58 -17.52 4.96
C TYR A 487 17.11 -17.44 5.03
N VAL A 488 17.66 -18.16 6.00
CA VAL A 488 19.07 -18.51 6.14
C VAL A 488 19.14 -20.03 6.20
N ALA A 489 19.85 -20.65 5.25
CA ALA A 489 19.99 -22.10 5.15
C ALA A 489 21.46 -22.54 5.22
N VAL A 490 21.80 -23.28 6.27
CA VAL A 490 23.14 -23.77 6.58
C VAL A 490 23.13 -25.31 6.59
N PRO A 491 23.81 -25.99 5.65
CA PRO A 491 23.95 -27.44 5.67
C PRO A 491 24.98 -27.85 6.72
N GLN A 492 25.20 -29.15 6.87
CA GLN A 492 26.31 -29.67 7.66
C GLN A 492 27.64 -29.32 6.99
N VAL A 493 28.30 -28.25 7.48
CA VAL A 493 29.58 -27.72 6.97
C VAL A 493 30.43 -27.27 8.15
N GLN A 494 31.76 -27.41 8.09
CA GLN A 494 32.68 -26.85 9.10
C GLN A 494 33.23 -25.49 8.63
N ILE A 495 33.11 -24.46 9.47
CA ILE A 495 33.56 -23.10 9.15
C ILE A 495 34.95 -22.84 9.74
N GLU A 496 35.95 -22.80 8.86
CA GLU A 496 37.34 -22.56 9.26
C GLU A 496 37.58 -21.06 9.48
N GLY A 497 37.75 -20.66 10.73
CA GLY A 497 38.16 -19.29 11.09
C GLY A 497 39.55 -18.93 10.56
N LYS A 498 39.89 -17.64 10.60
CA LYS A 498 41.23 -17.16 10.23
C LYS A 498 42.31 -17.92 11.02
N PRO A 499 43.36 -18.45 10.37
CA PRO A 499 44.40 -19.21 11.07
C PRO A 499 45.05 -18.30 12.11
N ALA A 500 44.93 -18.68 13.38
CA ALA A 500 45.54 -17.93 14.47
C ALA A 500 47.05 -17.93 14.28
N VAL A 501 47.64 -16.74 14.08
CA VAL A 501 49.09 -16.57 14.00
C VAL A 501 49.67 -16.71 15.40
N THR A 502 49.78 -17.94 15.88
CA THR A 502 50.47 -18.30 17.11
C THR A 502 51.97 -18.02 16.95
N LYS A 503 52.40 -16.84 17.40
CA LYS A 503 53.82 -16.54 17.57
C LYS A 503 54.39 -17.47 18.67
N GLY A 504 54.98 -18.57 18.23
CA GLY A 504 55.68 -19.56 19.08
C GLY A 504 55.00 -20.93 19.09
N ASN A 505 55.80 -21.97 19.35
CA ASN A 505 55.39 -23.38 19.44
C ASN A 505 54.50 -23.66 20.67
N LYS A 506 53.32 -23.06 20.72
CA LYS A 506 52.23 -23.55 21.56
C LYS A 506 51.43 -24.56 20.74
N THR A 507 51.22 -25.74 21.31
CA THR A 507 50.27 -26.72 20.79
C THR A 507 48.92 -26.06 20.53
N PRO A 508 48.17 -26.49 19.50
CA PRO A 508 46.79 -26.03 19.32
C PRO A 508 46.02 -26.20 20.63
N PRO A 509 45.12 -25.27 20.98
CA PRO A 509 44.21 -25.51 22.10
C PRO A 509 43.51 -26.84 21.87
N LYS A 510 43.39 -27.66 22.93
CA LYS A 510 42.57 -28.87 22.86
C LYS A 510 41.16 -28.45 22.41
N PRO A 511 40.48 -29.21 21.54
CA PRO A 511 39.08 -28.91 21.25
C PRO A 511 38.31 -28.89 22.57
N ASP A 512 37.65 -27.77 22.84
CA ASP A 512 36.87 -27.63 24.07
C ASP A 512 35.81 -28.73 24.10
N SER A 513 35.70 -29.43 25.23
CA SER A 513 34.82 -30.60 25.40
C SER A 513 33.33 -30.23 25.49
N LYS A 514 32.93 -29.13 24.85
CA LYS A 514 31.64 -28.46 24.99
C LYS A 514 30.76 -28.56 23.73
N GLY A 515 31.35 -28.72 22.54
CA GLY A 515 30.63 -28.77 21.26
C GLY A 515 31.21 -27.80 20.23
N ARG A 516 30.54 -27.67 19.08
CA ARG A 516 30.93 -26.75 18.01
C ARG A 516 30.56 -25.30 18.31
N THR A 517 31.29 -24.37 17.69
CA THR A 517 31.11 -22.92 17.82
C THR A 517 31.18 -22.19 16.47
N ASP A 518 31.53 -22.90 15.39
CA ASP A 518 32.05 -22.29 14.17
C ASP A 518 31.01 -21.52 13.34
N TYR A 519 29.72 -21.83 13.50
CA TYR A 519 28.64 -21.03 12.90
C TYR A 519 28.55 -19.59 13.44
N GLN A 520 29.11 -19.27 14.61
CA GLN A 520 29.19 -17.87 15.10
C GLN A 520 29.83 -16.96 14.06
N LEU A 521 30.92 -17.41 13.41
CA LEU A 521 31.65 -16.65 12.38
C LEU A 521 30.79 -16.29 11.16
N LEU A 522 29.78 -17.10 10.87
CA LEU A 522 28.85 -16.89 9.75
C LEU A 522 27.73 -15.93 10.13
N PHE A 523 27.12 -16.13 11.28
CA PHE A 523 26.04 -15.27 11.76
C PHE A 523 26.54 -13.87 12.12
N ASP A 524 27.75 -13.74 12.68
CA ASP A 524 28.38 -12.44 12.91
C ASP A 524 28.68 -11.70 11.61
N TRP A 525 29.09 -12.41 10.55
CA TRP A 525 29.22 -11.80 9.23
C TRP A 525 27.87 -11.35 8.62
N LEU A 526 26.77 -12.07 8.89
CA LEU A 526 25.42 -11.60 8.52
C LEU A 526 25.03 -10.33 9.29
N LYS A 527 25.38 -10.23 10.58
CA LYS A 527 25.20 -9.00 11.40
C LYS A 527 26.06 -7.84 10.87
N GLU A 528 27.33 -8.10 10.51
CA GLU A 528 28.22 -7.12 9.84
C GLU A 528 27.61 -6.60 8.53
N LYS A 529 26.92 -7.46 7.78
CA LYS A 529 26.15 -7.12 6.57
C LYS A 529 24.80 -6.43 6.84
N HIS A 530 24.52 -6.06 8.09
CA HIS A 530 23.31 -5.38 8.55
C HIS A 530 22.00 -6.18 8.42
N VAL A 531 22.06 -7.51 8.36
CA VAL A 531 20.89 -8.35 8.57
C VAL A 531 20.43 -8.20 10.02
N LYS A 532 19.18 -7.77 10.23
CA LYS A 532 18.57 -7.57 11.55
C LYS A 532 17.46 -8.58 11.84
N LYS A 533 17.05 -9.31 10.80
CA LYS A 533 15.91 -10.21 10.88
C LYS A 533 16.02 -11.36 9.90
N ILE A 534 15.71 -12.56 10.37
CA ILE A 534 15.56 -13.74 9.52
C ILE A 534 14.14 -14.29 9.71
N ILE A 535 13.38 -14.47 8.63
CA ILE A 535 12.04 -15.05 8.71
C ILE A 535 12.14 -16.55 8.98
N LYS A 536 12.99 -17.32 8.29
CA LYS A 536 13.24 -18.74 8.54
C LYS A 536 14.73 -19.08 8.69
N VAL A 537 15.14 -19.63 9.83
CA VAL A 537 16.49 -20.18 10.03
C VAL A 537 16.42 -21.69 9.89
N ILE A 538 17.21 -22.25 8.97
CA ILE A 538 17.38 -23.70 8.74
C ILE A 538 18.84 -24.03 8.96
N VAL A 539 19.16 -24.85 9.95
CA VAL A 539 20.55 -25.22 10.28
C VAL A 539 20.63 -26.72 10.55
N GLU A 540 21.41 -27.44 9.76
CA GLU A 540 21.76 -28.84 10.03
C GLU A 540 22.83 -28.92 11.13
N ASP A 541 22.47 -29.59 12.24
CA ASP A 541 23.28 -29.69 13.46
C ASP A 541 22.99 -31.01 14.24
N LEU A 542 22.53 -32.04 13.54
CA LEU A 542 22.11 -33.34 14.11
C LEU A 542 23.27 -34.32 14.31
N GLU A 543 24.40 -34.08 13.64
CA GLU A 543 25.60 -34.92 13.74
C GLU A 543 26.49 -34.47 14.90
N GLU A 544 27.10 -35.43 15.62
CA GLU A 544 28.02 -35.11 16.72
C GLU A 544 29.46 -34.85 16.21
N PRO A 545 30.18 -33.86 16.79
CA PRO A 545 29.71 -32.92 17.80
C PRO A 545 28.80 -31.83 17.19
N SER A 546 27.65 -31.59 17.81
CA SER A 546 26.74 -30.50 17.45
C SER A 546 27.18 -29.17 18.09
N HIS A 547 26.55 -28.06 17.70
CA HIS A 547 26.80 -26.76 18.33
C HIS A 547 26.28 -26.74 19.76
N HIS A 548 27.06 -26.14 20.65
CA HIS A 548 26.65 -25.96 22.04
C HIS A 548 25.72 -24.77 22.20
N ASP A 549 24.89 -24.79 23.24
CA ASP A 549 23.76 -23.88 23.41
C ASP A 549 24.17 -22.39 23.38
N GLU A 550 25.29 -22.02 24.01
CA GLU A 550 25.86 -20.66 24.02
C GLU A 550 26.25 -20.19 22.60
N ALA A 551 26.82 -21.05 21.75
CA ALA A 551 27.09 -20.68 20.34
C ALA A 551 25.81 -20.50 19.52
N ILE A 552 24.76 -21.30 19.77
CA ILE A 552 23.47 -21.16 19.11
C ILE A 552 22.83 -19.83 19.52
N GLU A 553 22.85 -19.54 20.82
CA GLU A 553 22.37 -18.26 21.38
C GLU A 553 23.05 -17.06 20.72
N ASP A 554 24.38 -17.07 20.60
CA ASP A 554 25.14 -16.00 19.94
C ASP A 554 24.81 -15.87 18.46
N CYS A 555 24.60 -16.99 17.74
CA CYS A 555 24.24 -16.95 16.33
C CYS A 555 22.93 -16.20 16.07
N VAL A 556 21.89 -16.47 16.88
CA VAL A 556 20.55 -15.89 16.70
C VAL A 556 20.31 -14.58 17.46
N ASP A 557 21.22 -14.18 18.35
CA ASP A 557 21.09 -12.94 19.14
C ASP A 557 20.93 -11.71 18.23
N GLY A 558 19.90 -10.90 18.51
CA GLY A 558 19.55 -9.72 17.71
C GLY A 558 18.91 -10.01 16.34
N MET A 559 18.87 -11.27 15.87
CA MET A 559 18.41 -11.65 14.51
C MET A 559 16.89 -11.89 14.39
N ASN A 560 16.13 -11.67 15.46
CA ASN A 560 14.66 -11.56 15.48
C ASN A 560 13.91 -12.66 14.68
N VAL A 561 14.31 -13.92 14.89
CA VAL A 561 13.87 -15.09 14.12
C VAL A 561 12.36 -15.34 14.24
N GLU A 562 11.66 -15.58 13.12
CA GLU A 562 10.22 -15.89 13.12
C GLU A 562 9.86 -17.38 12.95
N ILE A 563 10.69 -18.17 12.25
CA ILE A 563 10.54 -19.62 12.07
C ILE A 563 11.89 -20.26 12.42
N TRP A 564 11.86 -21.14 13.43
CA TRP A 564 13.03 -21.83 13.96
C TRP A 564 13.08 -23.26 13.42
N ASP A 565 14.13 -23.59 12.66
CA ASP A 565 14.49 -24.94 12.21
C ASP A 565 16.00 -25.16 12.44
N TRP A 566 16.44 -24.99 13.70
CA TRP A 566 17.77 -25.42 14.13
C TRP A 566 17.72 -26.89 14.53
N ARG A 567 18.34 -27.74 13.71
CA ARG A 567 18.21 -29.19 13.79
C ARG A 567 19.20 -29.76 14.79
N LYS A 568 19.00 -29.44 16.07
CA LYS A 568 19.76 -30.00 17.19
C LYS A 568 18.83 -30.84 18.07
N LEU A 569 19.27 -32.04 18.42
CA LEU A 569 18.54 -32.90 19.35
C LEU A 569 18.37 -32.22 20.72
N ASP A 570 17.16 -32.33 21.26
CA ASP A 570 16.82 -31.98 22.64
C ASP A 570 17.21 -30.54 23.05
N ILE A 571 17.08 -29.58 22.11
CA ILE A 571 17.41 -28.16 22.35
C ILE A 571 16.63 -27.56 23.54
N SER A 572 17.31 -26.77 24.38
CA SER A 572 16.67 -26.11 25.52
C SER A 572 15.61 -25.11 25.07
N PRO A 573 14.40 -25.08 25.69
CA PRO A 573 13.41 -24.03 25.43
C PRO A 573 13.91 -22.63 25.82
N ASP A 574 14.87 -22.53 26.73
CA ASP A 574 15.39 -21.23 27.20
C ASP A 574 16.03 -20.42 26.07
N ILE A 575 16.84 -21.07 25.23
CA ILE A 575 17.49 -20.47 24.04
C ILE A 575 16.44 -19.79 23.15
N ILE A 576 15.35 -20.51 22.86
CA ILE A 576 14.30 -20.03 21.95
C ILE A 576 13.49 -18.90 22.62
N LYS A 577 13.18 -19.03 23.91
CA LYS A 577 12.48 -17.97 24.69
C LYS A 577 13.29 -16.68 24.78
N THR A 578 14.59 -16.75 25.06
CA THR A 578 15.45 -15.59 25.30
C THR A 578 15.89 -14.93 24.01
N LYS A 579 16.33 -15.70 23.01
CA LYS A 579 16.93 -15.20 21.77
C LYS A 579 15.96 -15.07 20.60
N ALA A 580 14.89 -15.88 20.57
CA ALA A 580 13.84 -15.82 19.56
C ALA A 580 12.43 -15.53 20.12
N PRO A 581 12.23 -14.49 20.96
CA PRO A 581 10.94 -14.21 21.63
C PRO A 581 9.79 -13.87 20.67
N ASN A 582 10.10 -13.63 19.39
CA ASN A 582 9.14 -13.31 18.34
C ASN A 582 8.79 -14.49 17.42
N VAL A 583 9.32 -15.67 17.71
CA VAL A 583 9.09 -16.90 16.93
C VAL A 583 7.60 -17.25 16.85
N ARG A 584 7.21 -17.80 15.70
CA ARG A 584 5.84 -18.15 15.30
C ARG A 584 5.69 -19.64 15.02
N GLU A 585 6.76 -20.26 14.56
CA GLU A 585 6.86 -21.68 14.29
C GLU A 585 8.20 -22.21 14.81
N VAL A 586 8.17 -23.33 15.52
CA VAL A 586 9.39 -24.00 16.02
C VAL A 586 9.36 -25.46 15.59
N ASN A 587 10.42 -25.88 14.91
CA ASN A 587 10.74 -27.27 14.61
C ASN A 587 11.66 -27.80 15.72
N LEU A 588 11.22 -28.88 16.39
CA LEU A 588 11.92 -29.49 17.53
C LEU A 588 12.33 -30.91 17.19
N TYR A 589 13.59 -31.26 17.46
CA TYR A 589 14.15 -32.57 17.16
C TYR A 589 14.34 -33.34 18.47
N TRP A 590 13.57 -34.42 18.65
CA TRP A 590 13.42 -35.10 19.93
C TRP A 590 14.11 -36.46 19.94
N SER A 591 15.01 -36.69 20.90
CA SER A 591 15.77 -37.94 21.02
C SER A 591 14.95 -39.13 21.55
N GLY A 592 13.79 -38.87 22.17
CA GLY A 592 13.10 -39.78 23.07
C GLY A 592 13.19 -39.38 24.55
N ASN A 593 13.95 -38.33 24.89
CA ASN A 593 14.09 -37.85 26.26
C ASN A 593 12.81 -37.17 26.78
N ASN A 594 12.06 -37.89 27.62
CA ASN A 594 10.80 -37.39 28.21
C ASN A 594 10.97 -36.17 29.13
N VAL A 595 12.17 -35.89 29.67
CA VAL A 595 12.42 -34.70 30.50
C VAL A 595 12.34 -33.44 29.64
N VAL A 596 12.93 -33.48 28.45
CA VAL A 596 12.97 -32.37 27.50
C VAL A 596 11.58 -32.09 26.92
N LEU A 597 10.83 -33.15 26.59
CA LEU A 597 9.43 -33.02 26.14
C LEU A 597 8.53 -32.36 27.20
N ARG A 598 8.80 -32.61 28.49
CA ARG A 598 8.13 -31.90 29.60
C ARG A 598 8.58 -30.45 29.70
N GLY A 599 9.88 -30.16 29.64
CA GLY A 599 10.40 -28.78 29.63
C GLY A 599 9.89 -27.93 28.47
N TRP A 600 9.64 -28.51 27.29
CA TRP A 600 8.99 -27.80 26.18
C TRP A 600 7.51 -27.48 26.45
N SER A 601 6.80 -28.35 27.16
CA SER A 601 5.34 -28.29 27.36
C SER A 601 4.87 -27.67 28.68
N GLU A 602 5.79 -27.43 29.62
CA GLU A 602 5.48 -26.80 30.91
C GLU A 602 5.06 -25.32 30.77
N GLY A 603 4.50 -24.77 31.86
CA GLY A 603 4.01 -23.38 31.88
C GLY A 603 5.10 -22.35 31.57
N ASP A 604 6.32 -22.62 32.02
CA ASP A 604 7.50 -21.79 31.79
C ASP A 604 8.32 -22.21 30.55
N GLY A 605 7.89 -23.25 29.84
CA GLY A 605 8.44 -23.69 28.56
C GLY A 605 8.01 -22.81 27.39
N LEU A 606 7.85 -23.43 26.21
CA LEU A 606 7.53 -22.70 24.97
C LEU A 606 6.20 -21.92 25.03
N ARG A 607 5.33 -22.22 26.00
CA ARG A 607 4.09 -21.49 26.28
C ARG A 607 4.29 -19.99 26.57
N GLN A 608 5.48 -19.58 27.04
CA GLN A 608 5.78 -18.16 27.27
C GLN A 608 5.88 -17.34 25.97
N LEU A 609 6.08 -17.98 24.81
CA LEU A 609 6.25 -17.34 23.50
C LEU A 609 4.91 -16.85 22.93
N LYS A 610 4.54 -15.60 23.26
CA LYS A 610 3.25 -14.98 22.90
C LYS A 610 2.90 -14.94 21.40
N LYS A 611 3.86 -15.16 20.51
CA LYS A 611 3.68 -15.16 19.04
C LYS A 611 3.71 -16.56 18.42
N LEU A 612 4.04 -17.59 19.19
CA LEU A 612 4.09 -18.97 18.76
C LEU A 612 2.70 -19.46 18.39
N LYS A 613 2.58 -20.05 17.20
CA LYS A 613 1.34 -20.61 16.64
C LYS A 613 1.46 -22.10 16.34
N THR A 614 2.65 -22.51 15.88
CA THR A 614 2.91 -23.86 15.39
C THR A 614 4.13 -24.43 16.10
N ILE A 615 4.04 -25.68 16.57
CA ILE A 615 5.18 -26.47 16.98
C ILE A 615 5.17 -27.73 16.12
N VAL A 616 6.26 -27.98 15.41
CA VAL A 616 6.46 -29.20 14.63
C VAL A 616 7.45 -30.06 15.40
N LEU A 617 7.02 -31.24 15.84
CA LEU A 617 7.84 -32.18 16.62
C LEU A 617 8.32 -33.31 15.72
N HIS A 618 9.64 -33.44 15.59
CA HIS A 618 10.33 -34.46 14.80
C HIS A 618 10.91 -35.52 15.76
N PRO A 619 10.18 -36.63 16.03
CA PRO A 619 10.68 -37.70 16.89
C PRO A 619 11.76 -38.53 16.20
N ARG A 620 12.87 -38.81 16.89
CA ARG A 620 13.91 -39.72 16.40
C ARG A 620 13.37 -41.14 16.31
N GLN A 621 13.24 -41.66 15.09
CA GLN A 621 12.90 -43.06 14.85
C GLN A 621 14.16 -43.93 14.94
N VAL A 622 14.07 -45.07 15.62
CA VAL A 622 15.22 -45.98 15.80
C VAL A 622 15.59 -46.62 14.46
N GLY A 623 16.84 -46.45 14.02
CA GLY A 623 17.34 -47.00 12.76
C GLY A 623 17.03 -46.18 11.51
N VAL A 624 16.24 -45.10 11.62
CA VAL A 624 15.93 -44.19 10.50
C VAL A 624 16.64 -42.85 10.76
N PRO A 625 17.56 -42.39 9.88
CA PRO A 625 18.12 -41.06 10.00
C PRO A 625 17.01 -40.01 9.73
N PHE A 626 17.11 -38.85 10.36
CA PHE A 626 16.23 -37.73 10.01
C PHE A 626 16.41 -37.37 8.52
N GLU A 627 15.32 -36.97 7.86
CA GLU A 627 15.39 -36.42 6.53
C GLU A 627 16.27 -35.17 6.53
N LYS A 628 17.32 -35.16 5.69
CA LYS A 628 18.13 -33.97 5.46
C LYS A 628 17.23 -32.84 4.98
N ALA A 629 17.54 -31.61 5.37
CA ALA A 629 16.80 -30.44 4.96
C ALA A 629 16.81 -30.35 3.44
N SER A 630 15.62 -30.52 2.85
CA SER A 630 15.39 -30.11 1.48
C SER A 630 15.61 -28.61 1.36
N ARG A 631 16.16 -28.18 0.22
CA ARG A 631 16.30 -26.77 -0.09
C ARG A 631 14.92 -26.09 -0.03
N PRO A 632 14.75 -24.98 0.71
CA PRO A 632 13.45 -24.36 0.96
C PRO A 632 12.84 -23.68 -0.27
#